data_AF-A0A852U099-F1
#
_entry.id   AF-A0A852U099-F1
#
_cell.length_a   1.000
_cell.length_b   1.000
_cell.length_c   1.000
_cell.angle_alpha   90.00
_cell.angle_beta   90.00
_cell.angle_gamma   90.00
#
_symmetry.space_group_name_H-M   'P 1'
#
loop_
_entity.id
_entity.type
_entity.pdbx_description
1 polymer ?
#
loop_
_entity_poly.entity_id
_entity_poly.type
_entity_poly.pdbx_seq_one_letter_code
_entity_poly.pdbx_strand_id
1 'polypeptide(L)'
;MVELARSGLSRNEVARRAEVSTATVSRVAAAAGVAFDRSRTKNATKAKVADAKARRAQLSLDLLDDVEHVRSVLRGTDRPQGLMHSARAVSELVNSHTQLVAVDASDDTDLDHSKSMLGMIFTGIQTWHTGQQEGGQQ
;
A
#
# COMPACT_ATOMS: atom_id res chain seq x y z
N MET A 1 -32.80 0.59 20.72
CA MET A 1 -31.45 0.31 20.14
C MET A 1 -31.23 -1.14 19.76
N VAL A 2 -31.47 -2.12 20.64
CA VAL A 2 -31.25 -3.55 20.33
C VAL A 2 -32.17 -4.04 19.20
N GLU A 3 -33.43 -3.60 19.14
CA GLU A 3 -34.35 -3.91 18.03
C GLU A 3 -33.86 -3.37 16.67
N LEU A 4 -33.32 -2.15 16.65
CA LEU A 4 -32.68 -1.55 15.47
C LEU A 4 -31.42 -2.32 15.02
N ALA A 5 -30.70 -2.94 15.96
CA ALA A 5 -29.57 -3.80 15.63
C ALA A 5 -30.02 -5.17 15.08
N ARG A 6 -31.20 -5.66 15.48
CA ARG A 6 -31.79 -6.92 14.98
C ARG A 6 -32.49 -6.79 13.62
N SER A 7 -32.84 -5.56 13.20
CA SER A 7 -33.51 -5.31 11.92
C SER A 7 -32.58 -5.31 10.69
N GLY A 8 -31.33 -5.75 10.84
CA GLY A 8 -30.37 -5.87 9.73
C GLY A 8 -29.69 -4.56 9.31
N LEU A 9 -29.85 -3.49 10.09
CA LEU A 9 -29.19 -2.20 9.83
C LEU A 9 -27.70 -2.25 10.19
N SER A 10 -26.89 -1.47 9.46
CA SER A 10 -25.46 -1.36 9.78
C SER A 10 -25.26 -0.65 11.12
N ARG A 11 -24.17 -0.97 11.82
CA ARG A 11 -23.81 -0.31 13.10
C ARG A 11 -23.81 1.21 13.02
N ASN A 12 -23.29 1.77 11.93
CA ASN A 12 -23.20 3.22 11.74
C ASN A 12 -24.60 3.83 11.54
N GLU A 13 -25.50 3.09 10.90
CA GLU A 13 -26.88 3.51 10.72
C GLU A 13 -27.66 3.53 12.02
N VAL A 14 -27.45 2.52 12.87
CA VAL A 14 -28.03 2.47 14.22
C VAL A 14 -27.49 3.61 15.09
N ALA A 15 -26.19 3.91 15.00
CA ALA A 15 -25.57 5.03 15.71
C ALA A 15 -26.18 6.38 15.33
N ARG A 16 -26.39 6.60 14.01
CA ARG A 16 -27.00 7.82 13.49
C ARG A 16 -28.46 7.99 13.94
N ARG A 17 -29.26 6.92 13.88
CA ARG A 17 -30.69 6.97 14.26
C ARG A 17 -30.92 7.06 15.76
N ALA A 18 -30.01 6.50 16.56
CA ALA A 18 -30.08 6.54 18.01
C ALA A 18 -29.27 7.69 18.62
N GLU A 19 -28.66 8.56 17.80
CA GLU A 19 -27.82 9.70 18.22
C GLU A 19 -26.74 9.35 19.24
N VAL A 20 -26.14 8.15 19.11
CA VAL A 20 -25.07 7.67 20.00
C VAL A 20 -23.82 7.30 19.22
N SER A 21 -22.69 7.27 19.92
CA SER A 21 -21.43 6.83 19.31
C SER A 21 -21.49 5.36 18.86
N THR A 22 -20.79 5.05 17.77
CA THR A 22 -20.65 3.67 17.24
C THR A 22 -20.03 2.70 18.26
N ALA A 23 -19.20 3.22 19.17
CA ALA A 23 -18.66 2.48 20.30
C ALA A 23 -19.76 2.04 21.29
N THR A 24 -20.71 2.94 21.60
CA THR A 24 -21.86 2.65 22.47
C THR A 24 -22.78 1.61 21.84
N VAL A 25 -23.06 1.73 20.54
CA VAL A 25 -23.84 0.72 19.79
C VAL A 25 -23.15 -0.64 19.81
N SER A 26 -21.83 -0.69 19.61
CA SER A 26 -21.08 -1.97 19.65
C SER A 26 -21.16 -2.63 21.03
N ARG A 27 -21.03 -1.84 22.10
CA ARG A 27 -21.08 -2.34 23.48
C ARG A 27 -22.46 -2.89 23.84
N VAL A 28 -23.52 -2.16 23.47
CA VAL A 28 -24.92 -2.58 23.70
C VAL A 28 -25.28 -3.81 22.86
N ALA A 29 -24.84 -3.87 21.61
CA ALA A 29 -25.04 -5.04 20.75
C ALA A 29 -24.30 -6.28 21.27
N ALA A 30 -23.06 -6.12 21.74
CA ALA A 30 -22.28 -7.19 22.36
C ALA A 30 -22.94 -7.71 23.64
N ALA A 31 -23.40 -6.81 24.52
CA ALA A 31 -24.14 -7.19 25.73
C ALA A 31 -25.47 -7.91 25.42
N ALA A 32 -26.08 -7.62 24.27
CA ALA A 32 -27.32 -8.24 23.81
C ALA A 32 -27.11 -9.46 22.89
N GLY A 33 -25.87 -9.90 22.66
CA GLY A 33 -25.53 -11.04 21.80
C GLY A 33 -25.82 -10.83 20.31
N VAL A 34 -25.94 -9.59 19.84
CA VAL A 34 -26.26 -9.27 18.43
C VAL A 34 -24.96 -9.04 17.65
N ALA A 35 -24.73 -9.86 16.62
CA ALA A 35 -23.62 -9.69 15.69
C ALA A 35 -24.03 -8.84 14.48
N PHE A 36 -23.22 -7.85 14.12
CA PHE A 36 -23.40 -7.10 12.87
C PHE A 36 -22.76 -7.85 11.70
N ASP A 37 -23.46 -7.88 10.57
CA ASP A 37 -22.92 -8.45 9.34
C ASP A 37 -21.71 -7.65 8.83
N ARG A 38 -20.55 -8.32 8.73
CA ARG A 38 -19.29 -7.77 8.22
C ARG A 38 -19.01 -8.18 6.77
N SER A 39 -19.89 -8.97 6.15
CA SER A 39 -19.73 -9.49 4.78
C SER A 39 -19.52 -8.36 3.78
N ARG A 40 -20.30 -7.29 3.88
CA ARG A 40 -20.21 -6.10 3.01
C ARG A 40 -18.86 -5.42 3.09
N THR A 41 -18.32 -5.20 4.29
CA THR A 41 -17.00 -4.61 4.47
C THR A 41 -15.91 -5.53 3.94
N LYS A 42 -15.99 -6.83 4.23
CA LYS A 42 -15.03 -7.82 3.72
C LYS A 42 -15.00 -7.84 2.19
N ASN A 43 -16.16 -7.82 1.55
CA ASN A 43 -16.29 -7.80 0.09
C ASN A 43 -15.77 -6.49 -0.51
N ALA A 44 -16.07 -5.35 0.11
CA ALA A 44 -15.53 -4.06 -0.31
C ALA A 44 -14.00 -4.02 -0.19
N THR A 45 -13.43 -4.54 0.90
CA THR A 45 -11.97 -4.64 1.06
C THR A 45 -11.36 -5.56 0.00
N LYS A 46 -11.94 -6.73 -0.26
CA LYS A 46 -11.48 -7.63 -1.32
C LYS A 46 -11.49 -6.96 -2.69
N ALA A 47 -12.56 -6.25 -3.03
CA ALA A 47 -12.64 -5.48 -4.28
C ALA A 47 -11.53 -4.42 -4.35
N LYS A 48 -11.30 -3.66 -3.27
CA LYS A 48 -10.23 -2.65 -3.23
C LYS A 48 -8.83 -3.23 -3.37
N VAL A 49 -8.58 -4.42 -2.81
CA VAL A 49 -7.31 -5.13 -2.99
C VAL A 49 -7.13 -5.55 -4.45
N ALA A 50 -8.17 -6.10 -5.08
CA ALA A 50 -8.14 -6.45 -6.49
C ALA A 50 -7.92 -5.22 -7.39
N ASP A 51 -8.62 -4.11 -7.14
CA ASP A 51 -8.45 -2.84 -7.85
C ASP A 51 -7.03 -2.27 -7.68
N ALA A 52 -6.44 -2.42 -6.49
CA ALA A 52 -5.07 -1.98 -6.22
C ALA A 52 -4.06 -2.83 -7.00
N LYS A 53 -4.23 -4.15 -7.01
CA LYS A 53 -3.40 -5.08 -7.77
C LYS A 53 -3.46 -4.79 -9.28
N ALA A 54 -4.66 -4.61 -9.82
CA ALA A 54 -4.83 -4.26 -11.23
C ALA A 54 -4.12 -2.94 -11.59
N ARG A 55 -4.21 -1.92 -10.74
CA ARG A 55 -3.51 -0.64 -10.96
C ARG A 55 -2.00 -0.75 -10.87
N ARG A 56 -1.47 -1.57 -9.95
CA ARG A 56 -0.02 -1.82 -9.88
C ARG A 56 0.47 -2.58 -11.09
N ALA A 57 -0.26 -3.60 -11.55
CA ALA A 57 0.07 -4.30 -12.79
C ALA A 57 0.12 -3.35 -13.98
N GLN A 58 -0.86 -2.44 -14.12
CA GLN A 58 -0.85 -1.43 -15.17
C GLN A 58 0.36 -0.49 -15.06
N LEU A 59 0.61 0.06 -13.87
CA LEU A 59 1.76 0.93 -13.64
C LEU A 59 3.10 0.23 -13.94
N SER A 60 3.19 -1.09 -13.69
CA SER A 60 4.37 -1.88 -14.05
C SER A 60 4.60 -1.88 -15.56
N LEU A 61 3.55 -2.01 -16.37
CA LEU A 61 3.65 -1.94 -17.83
C LEU A 61 4.06 -0.54 -18.27
N ASP A 62 3.41 0.50 -17.72
CA ASP A 62 3.71 1.89 -18.05
C ASP A 62 5.19 2.23 -17.75
N LEU A 63 5.75 1.72 -16.64
CA LEU A 63 7.17 1.88 -16.32
C LEU A 63 8.10 1.19 -17.33
N LEU A 64 7.70 0.07 -17.91
CA LEU A 64 8.49 -0.61 -18.96
C LEU A 64 8.46 0.18 -20.27
N ASP A 65 7.31 0.76 -20.62
CA ASP A 65 7.17 1.64 -21.78
C ASP A 65 8.06 2.88 -21.62
N ASP A 66 8.10 3.48 -20.42
CA ASP A 66 9.00 4.59 -20.10
C ASP A 66 10.47 4.18 -20.22
N VAL A 67 10.84 2.98 -19.75
CA VAL A 67 12.21 2.44 -19.92
C VAL A 67 12.56 2.31 -21.40
N GLU A 68 11.66 1.80 -22.23
CA GLU A 68 11.88 1.70 -23.68
C GLU A 68 12.08 3.09 -24.30
N HIS A 69 11.25 4.06 -23.91
CA HIS A 69 11.36 5.43 -24.38
C HIS A 69 12.71 6.06 -24.02
N VAL A 70 13.12 6.02 -22.75
CA VAL A 70 14.40 6.61 -22.31
C VAL A 70 15.58 5.87 -22.93
N ARG A 71 15.48 4.56 -23.14
CA ARG A 71 16.51 3.77 -23.84
C ARG A 71 16.65 4.20 -25.30
N SER A 72 15.56 4.59 -25.96
CA SER A 72 15.61 5.19 -27.31
C SER A 72 16.37 6.52 -27.30
N VAL A 73 16.05 7.40 -26.34
CA VAL A 73 16.75 8.70 -26.17
C VAL A 73 18.25 8.50 -25.90
N LEU A 74 18.60 7.54 -25.04
CA LEU A 74 19.98 7.20 -24.71
C LEU A 74 20.78 6.84 -25.97
N ARG A 75 20.19 6.07 -26.90
CA ARG A 75 20.86 5.65 -28.15
C ARG A 75 21.15 6.83 -29.09
N GLY A 76 20.34 7.88 -29.05
CA GLY A 76 20.50 9.07 -29.88
C GLY A 76 21.31 10.19 -29.23
N THR A 77 21.87 9.97 -28.03
CA THR A 77 22.54 11.03 -27.27
C THR A 77 24.05 10.98 -27.48
N ASP A 78 24.60 11.99 -28.14
CA ASP A 78 26.05 12.09 -28.39
C ASP A 78 26.83 12.75 -27.25
N ARG A 79 26.13 13.47 -26.35
CA ARG A 79 26.77 14.25 -25.29
C ARG A 79 26.97 13.41 -24.02
N PRO A 80 28.18 13.37 -23.43
CA PRO A 80 28.48 12.55 -22.26
C PRO A 80 27.54 12.76 -21.06
N GLN A 81 27.13 14.00 -20.78
CA GLN A 81 26.21 14.32 -19.69
C GLN A 81 24.78 13.82 -19.95
N GLY A 82 24.33 13.81 -21.20
CA GLY A 82 23.01 13.31 -21.56
C GLY A 82 22.95 11.79 -21.49
N LEU A 83 24.06 11.11 -21.82
CA LEU A 83 24.20 9.67 -21.66
C LEU A 83 24.05 9.25 -20.18
N MET A 84 24.78 9.92 -19.28
CA MET A 84 24.70 9.61 -17.84
C MET A 84 23.33 9.88 -17.25
N HIS A 85 22.69 10.98 -17.63
CA HIS A 85 21.34 11.30 -17.17
C HIS A 85 20.32 10.25 -17.62
N SER A 86 20.35 9.87 -18.90
CA SER A 86 19.43 8.87 -19.46
C SER A 86 19.70 7.48 -18.87
N ALA A 87 20.96 7.10 -18.69
CA ALA A 87 21.33 5.82 -18.07
C ALA A 87 20.85 5.72 -16.61
N ARG A 88 20.95 6.83 -15.86
CA ARG A 88 20.42 6.91 -14.50
C ARG A 88 18.90 6.79 -14.47
N ALA A 89 18.19 7.50 -15.34
CA ALA A 89 16.74 7.41 -15.44
C ALA A 89 16.27 5.98 -15.77
N VAL A 90 16.93 5.28 -16.70
CA VAL A 90 16.66 3.86 -16.98
C VAL A 90 16.85 3.00 -15.73
N SER A 91 17.94 3.21 -14.99
CA SER A 91 18.24 2.44 -13.78
C SER A 91 17.19 2.66 -12.69
N GLU A 92 16.73 3.91 -12.51
CA GLU A 92 15.70 4.28 -11.54
C GLU A 92 14.34 3.65 -11.90
N LEU A 93 13.91 3.73 -13.17
CA LEU A 93 12.65 3.15 -13.63
C LEU A 93 12.64 1.62 -13.53
N VAL A 94 13.74 0.95 -13.90
CA VAL A 94 13.87 -0.51 -13.75
C VAL A 94 13.83 -0.92 -12.27
N ASN A 95 14.46 -0.14 -11.39
CA ASN A 95 14.40 -0.39 -9.95
C ASN A 95 12.96 -0.22 -9.42
N SER A 96 12.26 0.85 -9.81
CA SER A 96 10.85 1.06 -9.44
C SER A 96 9.94 -0.06 -9.93
N HIS A 97 10.12 -0.52 -11.17
CA HIS A 97 9.42 -1.68 -11.72
C HIS A 97 9.67 -2.94 -10.88
N THR A 98 10.94 -3.23 -10.58
CA THR A 98 11.32 -4.42 -9.81
C THR A 98 10.73 -4.39 -8.39
N GLN A 99 10.74 -3.22 -7.74
CA GLN A 99 10.10 -3.03 -6.44
C GLN A 99 8.58 -3.22 -6.51
N LEU A 100 7.93 -2.72 -7.56
CA LEU A 100 6.49 -2.85 -7.74
C LEU A 100 6.06 -4.31 -7.98
N VAL A 101 6.79 -5.03 -8.82
CA VAL A 101 6.58 -6.46 -9.06
C VAL A 101 6.81 -7.27 -7.79
N ALA A 102 7.80 -6.91 -6.97
CA ALA A 102 8.06 -7.58 -5.68
C ALA A 102 6.89 -7.42 -4.69
N VAL A 103 6.20 -6.27 -4.69
CA VAL A 103 4.98 -6.07 -3.89
C VAL A 103 3.92 -7.10 -4.27
N ASP A 104 3.72 -7.37 -5.57
CA ASP A 104 2.70 -8.30 -6.04
C ASP A 104 3.13 -9.78 -5.99
N ALA A 105 4.44 -10.07 -6.05
CA ALA A 105 4.97 -11.42 -5.86
C ALA A 105 4.74 -11.96 -4.43
N SER A 106 4.58 -11.06 -3.46
CA SER A 106 4.30 -11.44 -2.06
C SER A 106 2.87 -11.93 -1.80
N ASP A 107 1.95 -11.80 -2.76
CA ASP A 107 0.57 -12.30 -2.61
C ASP A 107 0.48 -13.84 -2.59
N ASP A 108 1.47 -14.55 -3.16
CA ASP A 108 1.52 -16.03 -3.17
C ASP A 108 2.37 -16.60 -2.02
N THR A 109 3.13 -15.76 -1.30
CA THR A 109 3.95 -16.17 -0.14
C THR A 109 3.91 -15.14 1.01
N ASP A 110 3.00 -15.43 1.94
CA ASP A 110 3.10 -15.28 3.39
C ASP A 110 3.39 -13.90 4.03
N LEU A 111 2.56 -13.56 5.03
CA LEU A 111 2.59 -12.34 5.85
C LEU A 111 3.95 -12.03 6.49
N ASP A 112 4.79 -13.04 6.66
CA ASP A 112 6.11 -12.90 7.26
C ASP A 112 7.15 -12.27 6.30
N HIS A 113 6.95 -12.36 4.98
CA HIS A 113 7.81 -11.67 4.03
C HIS A 113 7.56 -10.14 4.06
N SER A 114 6.30 -9.71 4.15
CA SER A 114 5.97 -8.28 4.29
C SER A 114 6.51 -7.67 5.59
N LYS A 115 6.48 -8.42 6.71
CA LYS A 115 7.08 -7.99 7.98
C LYS A 115 8.61 -7.91 7.88
N SER A 116 9.24 -8.85 7.20
CA SER A 116 10.69 -8.86 6.96
C SER A 116 11.15 -7.65 6.14
N MET A 117 10.40 -7.30 5.08
CA MET A 117 10.67 -6.12 4.25
C MET A 117 10.49 -4.81 5.03
N LEU A 118 9.44 -4.68 5.84
CA LEU A 118 9.26 -3.52 6.72
C LEU A 118 10.37 -3.43 7.76
N GLY A 119 10.84 -4.57 8.27
CA GLY A 119 12.02 -4.65 9.14
C GLY A 119 13.26 -4.09 8.45
N MET A 120 13.54 -4.51 7.21
CA MET A 120 14.70 -4.04 6.46
C MET A 120 14.64 -2.54 6.14
N ILE A 121 13.46 -2.01 5.78
CA ILE A 121 13.26 -0.57 5.56
C ILE A 121 13.46 0.21 6.86
N PHE A 122 12.89 -0.27 7.97
CA PHE A 122 13.05 0.36 9.29
C PHE A 122 14.51 0.36 9.74
N THR A 123 15.22 -0.76 9.55
CA THR A 123 16.65 -0.86 9.84
C THR A 123 17.45 0.11 8.99
N GLY A 124 17.20 0.19 7.68
CA GLY A 124 17.88 1.14 6.79
C GLY A 124 17.69 2.59 7.21
N ILE A 125 16.49 2.97 7.64
CA ILE A 125 16.19 4.32 8.18
C ILE A 125 16.93 4.56 9.49
N GLN A 126 16.97 3.58 10.41
CA GLN A 126 17.73 3.71 11.65
C GLN A 126 19.22 3.89 11.39
N THR A 127 19.82 3.08 10.50
CA THR A 127 21.26 3.16 10.20
C THR A 127 21.64 4.52 9.59
N TRP A 128 20.79 5.09 8.73
CA TRP A 128 21.00 6.43 8.19
C TRP A 128 20.93 7.51 9.26
N HIS A 129 20.02 7.35 10.24
CA HIS A 129 19.86 8.29 11.34
C HIS A 129 21.01 8.22 12.35
N THR A 130 21.52 7.04 12.69
CA THR A 130 22.72 6.91 13.56
C THR A 130 23.98 7.39 12.86
N GLY A 131 24.14 7.14 11.56
CA GLY A 131 25.29 7.65 10.79
C GLY A 131 25.38 9.18 10.69
N GLN A 132 24.26 9.91 10.83
CA GLN A 132 24.26 11.38 10.87
C GLN A 132 24.67 11.98 12.22
N GLN A 133 24.56 11.23 13.32
CA GLN A 133 24.93 11.74 14.65
C GLN A 133 26.43 11.65 14.91
N GLU A 134 27.16 10.78 14.22
CA GLU A 134 28.61 10.59 14.38
C GLU A 134 29.45 11.53 13.49
N GLY A 135 28.86 12.15 12.45
CA GLY A 135 29.56 13.06 11.53
C GLY A 135 29.61 14.54 11.94
N GLY A 136 29.15 14.89 13.14
CA GLY A 136 28.99 16.28 13.61
C GLY A 136 30.06 16.79 14.59
N GLN A 137 31.14 16.05 14.83
CA GLN A 137 32.25 16.48 15.69
C GLN A 137 33.61 16.23 15.02
N GLN A 138 33.94 17.00 13.99
CA GLN A 138 35.33 17.31 13.61
C GLN A 138 35.40 18.75 13.10
#